data_AF-A0A534RA51-F1
#
_entry.id   AF-A0A534RA51-F1
#
_cell.length_a   1.000
_cell.length_b   1.000
_cell.length_c   1.000
_cell.angle_alpha   90.00
_cell.angle_beta   90.00
_cell.angle_gamma   90.00
#
_symmetry.space_group_name_H-M   'P 1'
#
loop_
_entity.id
_entity.type
_entity.pdbx_description
1 polymer ?
#
loop_
_entity_poly.entity_id
_entity_poly.type
_entity_poly.pdbx_seq_one_letter_code
_entity_poly.pdbx_strand_id
1 'polypeptide(L)'
;TDGDACTQSDTCQAGSCIGTNPVLCTALDQCHVAGVCDPTTGICSNPNEAEGTACSDGNLCTSNDTCQAGVCGGAPLACDDADPCTIDTCDPTAGCMVQPVTGLAAATCLLTPQAACQPMPPAMAKAIARAQSRMVSAGATSNHGRAKALLGRASHALKRAAKKTLKFAKKRQLSPACAGALRRNLLEASSRIVQLRKTL
;
A
#
# COMPACT_ATOMS: atom_id res chain seq x y z
N THR A 1 54.79 8.77 25.03
CA THR A 1 53.37 8.99 24.69
C THR A 1 52.76 9.83 25.80
N ASP A 2 51.81 10.69 25.47
CA ASP A 2 51.09 11.53 26.46
C ASP A 2 50.03 10.74 27.27
N GLY A 3 49.76 9.49 26.87
CA GLY A 3 48.80 8.60 27.51
C GLY A 3 47.35 8.84 27.09
N ASP A 4 47.10 9.77 26.16
CA ASP A 4 45.78 10.09 25.62
C ASP A 4 45.55 9.35 24.29
N ALA A 5 44.68 8.36 24.29
CA ALA A 5 44.32 7.61 23.08
C ALA A 5 43.54 8.46 22.05
N CYS A 6 43.11 9.67 22.43
CA CYS A 6 42.49 10.64 21.55
C CYS A 6 43.49 11.54 20.83
N THR A 7 44.79 11.39 21.01
CA THR A 7 45.82 12.09 20.22
C THR A 7 46.50 11.08 19.29
N GLN A 8 46.61 11.41 18.00
CA GLN A 8 47.16 10.49 17.01
C GLN A 8 48.68 10.61 16.86
N SER A 9 49.30 11.62 17.48
CA SER A 9 50.73 11.89 17.35
C SER A 9 51.27 12.61 18.57
N ASP A 10 52.33 12.09 19.18
CA ASP A 10 52.93 12.66 20.39
C ASP A 10 54.30 13.27 20.12
N THR A 11 54.54 14.46 20.67
CA THR A 11 55.86 15.09 20.70
C THR A 11 56.34 15.22 22.14
N CYS A 12 57.53 14.69 22.44
CA CYS A 12 58.11 14.75 23.78
C CYS A 12 59.25 15.79 23.84
N GLN A 13 59.13 16.77 24.74
CA GLN A 13 60.15 17.79 25.00
C GLN A 13 60.39 17.93 26.51
N ALA A 14 61.68 17.91 26.90
CA ALA A 14 62.11 18.06 28.31
C ALA A 14 61.44 17.08 29.30
N GLY A 15 61.17 15.84 28.85
CA GLY A 15 60.60 14.78 29.69
C GLY A 15 59.06 14.77 29.77
N SER A 16 58.37 15.72 29.13
CA SER A 16 56.91 15.72 28.99
C SER A 16 56.49 15.44 27.55
N CYS A 17 55.49 14.60 27.35
CA CYS A 17 54.91 14.33 26.03
C CYS A 17 53.58 15.09 25.90
N ILE A 18 53.36 15.73 24.75
CA ILE A 18 52.12 16.43 24.39
C ILE A 18 51.60 15.79 23.11
N GLY A 19 50.36 15.32 23.15
CA GLY A 19 49.67 14.82 21.98
C GLY A 19 49.14 15.93 21.09
N THR A 20 49.11 15.62 19.80
CA THR A 20 48.69 16.48 18.70
C THR A 20 47.84 15.65 17.75
N ASN A 21 47.17 16.32 16.80
CA ASN A 21 46.26 15.67 15.85
C ASN A 21 45.13 14.88 16.57
N PRO A 22 44.21 15.58 17.26
CA PRO A 22 43.16 14.94 18.05
C PRO A 22 42.22 14.10 17.17
N VAL A 23 41.74 12.99 17.73
CA VAL A 23 40.69 12.16 17.13
C VAL A 23 39.42 13.01 16.98
N LEU A 24 38.97 13.17 15.74
CA LEU A 24 37.74 13.88 15.43
C LEU A 24 36.56 12.91 15.44
N CYS A 25 35.71 13.00 16.46
CA CYS A 25 34.44 12.28 16.51
C CYS A 25 33.37 13.04 15.73
N THR A 26 32.80 12.40 14.72
CA THR A 26 31.66 12.93 13.95
C THR A 26 30.36 12.28 14.42
N ALA A 27 29.23 12.87 14.04
CA ALA A 27 27.93 12.21 14.15
C ALA A 27 27.97 10.84 13.44
N LEU A 28 27.34 9.83 14.06
CA LEU A 28 27.25 8.48 13.48
C LEU A 28 26.29 8.43 12.29
N ASP A 29 25.13 9.07 12.45
CA ASP A 29 24.07 9.18 11.45
C ASP A 29 23.21 10.43 11.75
N GLN A 30 22.03 10.52 11.11
CA GLN A 30 21.10 11.66 11.28
C GLN A 30 20.52 11.78 12.69
N CYS A 31 20.58 10.72 13.51
CA CYS A 31 20.00 10.63 14.84
C CYS A 31 21.03 10.55 15.96
N HIS A 32 22.29 10.90 15.67
CA HIS A 32 23.35 11.04 16.65
C HIS A 32 24.11 12.35 16.43
N VAL A 33 24.55 12.99 17.51
CA VAL A 33 25.44 14.14 17.42
C VAL A 33 26.91 13.70 17.50
N ALA A 34 27.83 14.63 17.18
CA ALA A 34 29.25 14.39 17.37
C ALA A 34 29.56 14.03 18.83
N GLY A 35 30.23 12.89 19.01
CA GLY A 35 30.63 12.40 20.31
C GLY A 35 31.89 13.07 20.87
N VAL A 36 32.23 12.66 22.08
CA VAL A 36 33.52 12.93 22.72
C VAL A 36 34.35 11.64 22.68
N CYS A 37 35.64 11.80 22.38
CA CYS A 37 36.61 10.71 22.42
C CYS A 37 37.00 10.40 23.88
N ASP A 38 36.99 9.12 24.25
CA ASP A 38 37.48 8.66 25.55
C ASP A 38 39.02 8.59 25.54
N PRO A 39 39.72 9.36 26.39
CA PRO A 39 41.19 9.46 26.38
C PRO A 39 41.89 8.16 26.79
N THR A 40 41.18 7.19 27.38
CA THR A 40 41.77 5.90 27.77
C THR A 40 41.65 4.86 26.67
N THR A 41 40.59 4.91 25.86
CA THR A 41 40.29 3.87 24.86
C THR A 41 40.42 4.36 23.42
N GLY A 42 40.37 5.68 23.19
CA GLY A 42 40.34 6.30 21.88
C GLY A 42 38.99 6.14 21.17
N ILE A 43 37.97 5.63 21.86
CA ILE A 43 36.65 5.36 21.29
C ILE A 43 35.78 6.61 21.39
N CYS A 44 35.13 6.97 20.28
CA CYS A 44 34.12 8.02 20.26
C CYS A 44 32.78 7.53 20.85
N SER A 45 32.20 8.33 21.74
CA SER A 45 30.80 8.16 22.14
C SER A 45 29.83 8.47 20.99
N ASN A 46 28.61 7.92 21.05
CA ASN A 46 27.55 8.19 20.07
C ASN A 46 26.28 8.66 20.81
N PRO A 47 26.26 9.90 21.32
CA PRO A 47 25.07 10.46 21.96
C PRO A 47 23.92 10.63 20.95
N ASN A 48 22.70 10.29 21.36
CA ASN A 48 21.51 10.49 20.55
C ASN A 48 21.27 11.98 20.27
N GLU A 49 20.83 12.28 19.06
CA GLU A 49 20.27 13.59 18.69
C GLU A 49 18.96 13.84 19.45
N ALA A 50 18.50 15.10 19.48
CA ALA A 50 17.25 15.45 20.13
C ALA A 50 16.05 14.66 19.57
N GLU A 51 15.20 14.15 20.46
CA GLU A 51 13.96 13.46 20.13
C GLU A 51 13.07 14.34 19.23
N GLY A 52 12.51 13.77 18.17
CA GLY A 52 11.66 14.50 17.22
C GLY A 52 12.44 15.26 16.14
N THR A 53 13.77 15.22 16.14
CA THR A 53 14.57 15.79 15.05
C THR A 53 14.24 15.11 13.73
N ALA A 54 14.02 15.88 12.67
CA ALA A 54 13.71 15.35 11.35
C ALA A 54 14.88 14.54 10.81
N CYS A 55 14.59 13.36 10.28
CA CYS A 55 15.56 12.47 9.64
C CYS A 55 14.90 11.81 8.42
N SER A 56 15.59 10.88 7.77
CA SER A 56 14.99 9.99 6.78
C SER A 56 15.45 8.56 7.01
N ASP A 57 14.49 7.65 7.18
CA ASP A 57 14.75 6.20 7.39
C ASP A 57 14.93 5.45 6.06
N GLY A 58 14.82 6.16 4.93
CA GLY A 58 14.95 5.62 3.57
C GLY A 58 13.74 4.81 3.10
N ASN A 59 12.67 4.73 3.88
CA ASN A 59 11.47 3.99 3.56
C ASN A 59 10.39 4.92 2.95
N LEU A 60 10.03 4.70 1.69
CA LEU A 60 8.98 5.50 1.04
C LEU A 60 7.57 5.23 1.60
N CYS A 61 7.44 4.22 2.48
CA CYS A 61 6.20 3.85 3.17
C CYS A 61 6.08 4.42 4.56
N THR A 62 6.96 5.34 4.94
CA THR A 62 6.85 6.12 6.17
C THR A 62 6.74 7.60 5.84
N SER A 63 6.20 8.36 6.78
CA SER A 63 6.06 9.80 6.70
C SER A 63 6.34 10.43 8.04
N ASN A 64 6.82 11.68 8.02
CA ASN A 64 7.24 12.42 9.21
C ASN A 64 8.31 11.65 10.02
N ASP A 65 9.35 11.18 9.32
CA ASP A 65 10.44 10.46 9.95
C ASP A 65 11.15 11.35 10.96
N THR A 66 11.29 10.83 12.18
CA THR A 66 11.95 11.54 13.27
C THR A 66 12.85 10.62 14.07
N CYS A 67 13.85 11.22 14.70
CA CYS A 67 14.74 10.51 15.61
C CYS A 67 14.01 10.20 16.92
N GLN A 68 14.00 8.93 17.30
CA GLN A 68 13.50 8.45 18.57
C GLN A 68 14.49 7.46 19.17
N ALA A 69 15.06 7.79 20.33
CA ALA A 69 16.08 6.99 21.00
C ALA A 69 17.27 6.59 20.09
N GLY A 70 17.73 7.51 19.24
CA GLY A 70 18.86 7.29 18.31
C GLY A 70 18.51 6.53 17.04
N VAL A 71 17.22 6.22 16.82
CA VAL A 71 16.74 5.53 15.60
C VAL A 71 15.87 6.48 14.79
N CYS A 72 16.11 6.54 13.49
CA CYS A 72 15.22 7.24 12.57
C CYS A 72 14.04 6.34 12.19
N GLY A 73 12.82 6.85 12.32
CA GLY A 73 11.63 6.15 11.83
C GLY A 73 10.42 7.07 11.72
N GLY A 74 9.46 6.70 10.87
CA GLY A 74 8.23 7.46 10.65
C GLY A 74 6.95 6.68 10.88
N ALA A 75 5.83 7.39 10.72
CA ALA A 75 4.50 6.79 10.76
C ALA A 75 4.17 6.10 9.41
N PRO A 76 3.53 4.92 9.42
CA PRO A 76 3.15 4.24 8.18
C PRO A 76 2.33 5.14 7.25
N LEU A 77 2.74 5.19 5.99
CA LEU A 77 2.02 5.89 4.92
C LEU A 77 0.80 5.06 4.49
N ALA A 78 -0.37 5.71 4.46
CA ALA A 78 -1.58 5.09 3.90
C ALA A 78 -1.58 5.24 2.37
N CYS A 79 -1.56 4.12 1.65
CA CYS A 79 -1.60 4.08 0.18
C CYS A 79 -3.00 3.89 -0.42
N ASP A 80 -4.05 3.95 0.40
CA ASP A 80 -5.44 3.72 -0.01
C ASP A 80 -5.90 4.79 -1.03
N ASP A 81 -6.20 4.38 -2.26
CA ASP A 81 -6.69 5.26 -3.33
C ASP A 81 -8.23 5.36 -3.37
N ALA A 82 -8.90 4.72 -2.39
CA ALA A 82 -10.33 4.58 -2.27
C ALA A 82 -11.02 3.85 -3.44
N ASP A 83 -10.27 3.20 -4.34
CA ASP A 83 -10.83 2.25 -5.31
C ASP A 83 -10.87 0.85 -4.67
N PRO A 84 -12.06 0.30 -4.35
CA PRO A 84 -12.15 -1.07 -3.83
C PRO A 84 -11.66 -2.13 -4.84
N CYS A 85 -11.36 -1.75 -6.09
CA CYS A 85 -10.93 -2.61 -7.17
C CYS A 85 -9.42 -2.64 -7.39
N THR A 86 -8.67 -1.99 -6.51
CA THR A 86 -7.22 -2.09 -6.41
C THR A 86 -6.83 -2.82 -5.13
N ILE A 87 -5.61 -3.35 -5.15
CA ILE A 87 -4.87 -3.76 -3.97
C ILE A 87 -3.82 -2.70 -3.78
N ASP A 88 -3.90 -2.02 -2.65
CA ASP A 88 -3.02 -0.93 -2.31
C ASP A 88 -1.92 -1.51 -1.42
N THR A 89 -0.71 -1.53 -1.95
CA THR A 89 0.47 -1.95 -1.20
C THR A 89 1.46 -0.81 -1.15
N CYS A 90 2.35 -0.88 -0.16
CA CYS A 90 3.47 0.02 -0.10
C CYS A 90 4.77 -0.78 -0.15
N ASP A 91 5.60 -0.46 -1.13
CA ASP A 91 6.96 -0.97 -1.25
C ASP A 91 7.94 0.05 -0.68
N PRO A 92 8.85 -0.33 0.24
CA PRO A 92 9.76 0.63 0.88
C PRO A 92 10.65 1.43 -0.08
N THR A 93 10.86 0.96 -1.31
CA THR A 93 11.73 1.60 -2.30
C THR A 93 10.96 2.19 -3.49
N ALA A 94 9.84 1.59 -3.88
CA ALA A 94 9.00 2.07 -4.98
C ALA A 94 7.82 2.94 -4.50
N GLY A 95 7.54 2.98 -3.20
CA GLY A 95 6.45 3.73 -2.58
C GLY A 95 5.09 3.04 -2.76
N CYS A 96 4.02 3.85 -2.80
CA CYS A 96 2.67 3.34 -2.98
C CYS A 96 2.49 2.68 -4.36
N MET A 97 2.11 1.42 -4.35
CA MET A 97 1.78 0.64 -5.53
C MET A 97 0.31 0.23 -5.49
N VAL A 98 -0.41 0.60 -6.53
CA VAL A 98 -1.81 0.25 -6.75
C VAL A 98 -1.88 -0.79 -7.86
N GLN A 99 -2.37 -1.99 -7.54
CA GLN A 99 -2.52 -3.08 -8.51
C GLN A 99 -4.00 -3.45 -8.68
N PRO A 100 -4.52 -3.58 -9.90
CA PRO A 100 -5.90 -3.98 -10.09
C PRO A 100 -6.13 -5.39 -9.52
N VAL A 101 -7.20 -5.58 -8.74
CA VAL A 101 -7.59 -6.93 -8.33
C VAL A 101 -7.81 -7.79 -9.58
N THR A 102 -7.37 -9.05 -9.51
CA THR A 102 -7.48 -10.00 -10.61
C THR A 102 -8.52 -11.08 -10.31
N GLY A 103 -8.81 -11.96 -11.29
CA GLY A 103 -9.70 -13.09 -11.06
C GLY A 103 -11.15 -12.73 -10.76
N LEU A 104 -11.81 -13.56 -9.94
CA LEU A 104 -13.19 -13.37 -9.50
C LEU A 104 -13.36 -12.11 -8.63
N ALA A 105 -12.33 -11.72 -7.88
CA ALA A 105 -12.33 -10.51 -7.08
C ALA A 105 -12.52 -9.27 -7.96
N ALA A 106 -11.82 -9.22 -9.10
CA ALA A 106 -11.96 -8.19 -10.13
C ALA A 106 -13.39 -8.03 -10.64
N ALA A 107 -14.05 -9.14 -10.94
CA ALA A 107 -15.43 -9.13 -11.43
C ALA A 107 -16.43 -8.77 -10.33
N THR A 108 -16.15 -9.14 -9.08
CA THR A 108 -17.01 -8.84 -7.93
C THR A 108 -16.90 -7.38 -7.53
N CYS A 109 -15.71 -6.80 -7.63
CA CYS A 109 -15.48 -5.41 -7.28
C CYS A 109 -16.26 -4.43 -8.18
N LEU A 110 -16.28 -4.67 -9.49
CA LEU A 110 -17.07 -3.87 -10.44
C LEU A 110 -18.59 -3.87 -10.15
N LEU A 111 -19.06 -4.82 -9.34
CA LEU A 111 -20.46 -4.97 -8.95
C LEU A 111 -20.78 -4.32 -7.60
N THR A 112 -19.78 -3.77 -6.91
CA THR A 112 -20.03 -2.95 -5.72
C THR A 112 -20.83 -1.71 -6.13
N PRO A 113 -21.95 -1.40 -5.45
CA PRO A 113 -22.72 -0.21 -5.75
C PRO A 113 -21.88 1.03 -5.49
N GLN A 114 -21.56 1.78 -6.54
CA GLN A 114 -20.97 3.11 -6.39
C GLN A 114 -21.96 3.99 -5.62
N ALA A 115 -21.48 4.78 -4.66
CA ALA A 115 -22.32 5.69 -3.85
C ALA A 115 -23.21 6.60 -4.73
N ALA A 116 -22.71 6.95 -5.93
CA ALA A 116 -23.42 7.73 -6.95
C ALA A 116 -24.70 7.07 -7.54
N CYS A 117 -25.00 5.80 -7.21
CA CYS A 117 -26.12 5.04 -7.75
C CYS A 117 -27.22 4.71 -6.72
N GLN A 118 -27.23 5.36 -5.55
CA GLN A 118 -28.25 5.15 -4.52
C GLN A 118 -29.40 6.17 -4.63
N PRO A 119 -30.68 5.75 -4.48
CA PRO A 119 -31.13 4.38 -4.25
C PRO A 119 -31.22 3.56 -5.55
N MET A 120 -30.72 2.32 -5.51
CA MET A 120 -30.80 1.39 -6.64
C MET A 120 -32.14 0.63 -6.62
N PRO A 121 -32.82 0.44 -7.77
CA PRO A 121 -34.03 -0.36 -7.84
C PRO A 121 -33.81 -1.77 -7.26
N PRO A 122 -34.70 -2.28 -6.39
CA PRO A 122 -34.52 -3.59 -5.73
C PRO A 122 -34.31 -4.75 -6.70
N ALA A 123 -34.94 -4.68 -7.87
CA ALA A 123 -34.78 -5.66 -8.93
C ALA A 123 -33.35 -5.71 -9.50
N MET A 124 -32.65 -4.58 -9.52
CA MET A 124 -31.26 -4.49 -9.98
C MET A 124 -30.30 -4.97 -8.89
N ALA A 125 -30.49 -4.50 -7.65
CA ALA A 125 -29.71 -4.97 -6.50
C ALA A 125 -29.78 -6.49 -6.35
N LYS A 126 -30.99 -7.08 -6.45
CA LYS A 126 -31.20 -8.54 -6.41
C LYS A 126 -30.54 -9.27 -7.58
N ALA A 127 -30.49 -8.65 -8.77
CA ALA A 127 -29.83 -9.25 -9.92
C ALA A 127 -28.30 -9.28 -9.75
N ILE A 128 -27.72 -8.20 -9.22
CA ILE A 128 -26.30 -8.08 -8.90
C ILE A 128 -25.90 -9.07 -7.80
N ALA A 129 -26.64 -9.10 -6.68
CA ALA A 129 -26.39 -10.03 -5.58
C ALA A 129 -26.44 -11.50 -6.02
N ARG A 130 -27.38 -11.86 -6.91
CA ARG A 130 -27.46 -13.21 -7.48
C ARG A 130 -26.29 -13.54 -8.42
N ALA A 131 -25.70 -12.55 -9.08
CA ALA A 131 -24.51 -12.77 -9.88
C ALA A 131 -23.28 -12.96 -8.97
N GLN A 132 -23.13 -12.12 -7.93
CA GLN A 132 -22.07 -12.23 -6.93
C GLN A 132 -22.08 -13.58 -6.21
N SER A 133 -23.24 -14.02 -5.70
CA SER A 133 -23.37 -15.33 -5.04
C SER A 133 -22.94 -16.50 -5.94
N ARG A 134 -23.21 -16.43 -7.25
CA ARG A 134 -22.75 -17.45 -8.21
C ARG A 134 -21.24 -17.41 -8.43
N MET A 135 -20.62 -16.23 -8.42
CA MET A 135 -19.16 -16.11 -8.52
C MET A 135 -18.49 -16.70 -7.29
N VAL A 136 -18.95 -16.35 -6.09
CA VAL A 136 -18.44 -16.94 -4.83
C VAL A 136 -18.57 -18.47 -4.86
N SER A 137 -19.74 -18.98 -5.26
CA SER A 137 -19.98 -20.42 -5.38
C SER A 137 -19.10 -21.09 -6.44
N ALA A 138 -18.67 -20.36 -7.48
CA ALA A 138 -17.78 -20.87 -8.52
C ALA A 138 -16.32 -20.94 -8.04
N GLY A 139 -15.89 -20.01 -7.19
CA GLY A 139 -14.56 -20.04 -6.56
C GLY A 139 -14.43 -21.11 -5.48
N ALA A 140 -15.53 -21.45 -4.78
CA ALA A 140 -15.52 -22.42 -3.68
C ALA A 140 -15.63 -23.90 -4.13
N THR A 141 -15.87 -24.18 -5.41
CA THR A 141 -16.03 -25.55 -5.91
C THR A 141 -14.74 -26.07 -6.54
N SER A 142 -14.33 -27.29 -6.19
CA SER A 142 -13.21 -28.01 -6.84
C SER A 142 -13.59 -28.58 -8.22
N ASN A 143 -14.89 -28.69 -8.52
CA ASN A 143 -15.36 -29.17 -9.82
C ASN A 143 -15.36 -28.05 -10.88
N HIS A 144 -14.44 -28.14 -11.84
CA HIS A 144 -14.27 -27.20 -12.96
C HIS A 144 -15.53 -27.04 -13.82
N GLY A 145 -16.26 -28.13 -14.10
CA GLY A 145 -17.50 -28.09 -14.88
C GLY A 145 -18.61 -27.30 -14.17
N ARG A 146 -18.75 -27.50 -12.86
CA ARG A 146 -19.68 -26.73 -12.01
C ARG A 146 -19.27 -25.27 -11.93
N ALA A 147 -17.98 -24.98 -11.76
CA ALA A 147 -17.44 -23.61 -11.76
C ALA A 147 -17.77 -22.88 -13.08
N LYS A 148 -17.47 -23.50 -14.24
CA LYS A 148 -17.77 -22.95 -15.56
C LYS A 148 -19.27 -22.69 -15.76
N ALA A 149 -20.14 -23.59 -15.30
CA ALA A 149 -21.59 -23.42 -15.39
C ALA A 149 -22.09 -22.25 -14.54
N LEU A 150 -21.58 -22.10 -13.31
CA LEU A 150 -21.92 -20.99 -12.41
C LEU A 150 -21.47 -19.64 -12.98
N LEU A 151 -20.23 -19.55 -13.46
CA LEU A 151 -19.71 -18.36 -14.13
C LEU A 151 -20.51 -18.01 -15.39
N GLY A 152 -20.87 -19.01 -16.20
CA GLY A 152 -21.73 -18.82 -17.36
C GLY A 152 -23.09 -18.21 -16.99
N ARG A 153 -23.73 -18.72 -15.93
CA ARG A 153 -25.01 -18.20 -15.42
C ARG A 153 -24.86 -16.78 -14.85
N ALA A 154 -23.76 -16.49 -14.15
CA ALA A 154 -23.45 -15.16 -13.64
C ALA A 154 -23.30 -14.15 -14.78
N SER A 155 -22.46 -14.44 -15.78
CA SER A 155 -22.26 -13.60 -16.97
C SER A 155 -23.57 -13.28 -17.70
N HIS A 156 -24.42 -14.30 -17.94
CA HIS A 156 -25.72 -14.07 -18.57
C HIS A 156 -26.65 -13.21 -17.72
N ALA A 157 -26.64 -13.36 -16.40
CA ALA A 157 -27.43 -12.53 -15.50
C ALA A 157 -26.99 -11.06 -15.57
N LEU A 158 -25.68 -10.80 -15.59
CA LEU A 158 -25.11 -9.46 -15.72
C LEU A 158 -25.48 -8.81 -17.06
N LYS A 159 -25.35 -9.52 -18.19
CA LYS A 159 -25.79 -9.01 -19.51
C LYS A 159 -27.29 -8.65 -19.52
N ARG A 160 -28.13 -9.47 -18.87
CA ARG A 160 -29.57 -9.19 -18.73
C ARG A 160 -29.83 -7.98 -17.84
N ALA A 161 -29.08 -7.83 -16.74
CA ALA A 161 -29.16 -6.66 -15.88
C ALA A 161 -28.73 -5.37 -16.61
N ALA A 162 -27.66 -5.43 -17.41
CA ALA A 162 -27.16 -4.32 -18.23
C ALA A 162 -28.20 -3.84 -19.26
N LYS A 163 -29.00 -4.75 -19.84
CA LYS A 163 -30.12 -4.35 -20.71
C LYS A 163 -31.24 -3.67 -19.93
N LYS A 164 -31.48 -4.07 -18.68
CA LYS A 164 -32.52 -3.47 -17.83
C LYS A 164 -32.16 -2.06 -17.37
N THR A 165 -30.86 -1.70 -17.22
CA THR A 165 -30.45 -0.36 -16.78
C THR A 165 -31.06 0.74 -17.67
N LEU A 166 -31.07 0.53 -18.99
CA LEU A 166 -31.66 1.46 -19.96
C LEU A 166 -33.18 1.58 -19.80
N LYS A 167 -33.87 0.48 -19.45
CA LYS A 167 -35.31 0.49 -19.20
C LYS A 167 -35.64 1.26 -17.92
N PHE A 168 -34.82 1.11 -16.88
CA PHE A 168 -34.96 1.86 -15.63
C PHE A 168 -34.66 3.36 -15.81
N ALA A 169 -33.65 3.70 -16.63
CA ALA A 169 -33.37 5.08 -17.02
C ALA A 169 -34.55 5.74 -17.74
N LYS A 170 -35.15 5.06 -18.73
CA LYS A 170 -36.34 5.55 -19.45
C LYS A 170 -37.54 5.75 -18.51
N LYS A 171 -37.67 4.92 -17.48
CA LYS A 171 -38.71 5.03 -16.45
C LYS A 171 -38.39 6.06 -15.35
N ARG A 172 -37.29 6.81 -15.46
CA ARG A 172 -36.80 7.77 -14.45
C ARG A 172 -36.54 7.14 -13.07
N GLN A 173 -36.32 5.82 -13.03
CA GLN A 173 -35.99 5.07 -11.80
C GLN A 173 -34.48 5.02 -11.55
N LEU A 174 -33.68 5.53 -12.48
CA LEU A 174 -32.22 5.64 -12.42
C LEU A 174 -31.81 6.93 -13.15
N SER A 175 -30.82 7.66 -12.62
CA SER A 175 -30.25 8.80 -13.35
C SER A 175 -29.55 8.32 -14.62
N PRO A 176 -29.51 9.11 -15.72
CA PRO A 176 -28.80 8.74 -16.93
C PRO A 176 -27.31 8.44 -16.69
N ALA A 177 -26.66 9.22 -15.81
CA ALA A 177 -25.28 9.01 -15.40
C ALA A 177 -25.08 7.65 -14.71
N CYS A 178 -25.91 7.34 -13.70
CA CYS A 178 -25.86 6.05 -13.00
C CYS A 178 -26.18 4.89 -13.96
N ALA A 179 -27.19 5.02 -14.83
CA ALA A 179 -27.54 3.98 -15.79
C ALA A 179 -26.42 3.68 -16.79
N GLY A 180 -25.69 4.72 -17.21
CA GLY A 180 -24.50 4.60 -18.05
C GLY A 180 -23.36 3.88 -17.33
N ALA A 181 -22.98 4.35 -16.15
CA ALA A 181 -21.91 3.75 -15.33
C ALA A 181 -22.21 2.28 -15.00
N LEU A 182 -23.40 2.01 -14.48
CA LEU A 182 -23.81 0.67 -14.10
C LEU A 182 -23.88 -0.29 -15.30
N ARG A 183 -24.32 0.19 -16.47
CA ARG A 183 -24.30 -0.63 -17.69
C ARG A 183 -22.88 -1.00 -18.09
N ARG A 184 -21.93 -0.06 -18.05
CA ARG A 184 -20.52 -0.32 -18.38
C ARG A 184 -19.93 -1.35 -17.41
N ASN A 185 -20.08 -1.14 -16.11
CA ASN A 185 -19.55 -2.05 -15.08
C ASN A 185 -20.13 -3.46 -15.21
N LEU A 186 -21.44 -3.61 -15.44
CA LEU A 186 -22.07 -4.91 -15.62
C LEU A 186 -21.56 -5.66 -16.86
N LEU A 187 -21.29 -4.94 -17.95
CA LEU A 187 -20.74 -5.54 -19.18
C LEU A 187 -19.26 -5.91 -19.02
N GLU A 188 -18.48 -5.06 -18.35
CA GLU A 188 -17.08 -5.31 -18.05
C GLU A 188 -16.92 -6.50 -17.11
N ALA A 189 -17.67 -6.55 -16.01
CA ALA A 189 -17.72 -7.71 -15.11
C ALA A 189 -18.13 -8.99 -15.86
N SER A 190 -19.11 -8.90 -16.76
CA SER A 190 -19.47 -10.02 -17.63
C SER A 190 -18.32 -10.45 -18.56
N SER A 191 -17.53 -9.52 -19.08
CA SER A 191 -16.39 -9.80 -19.96
C SER A 191 -15.29 -10.54 -19.19
N ARG A 192 -14.93 -10.04 -18.01
CA ARG A 192 -13.94 -10.66 -17.11
C ARG A 192 -14.35 -12.09 -16.73
N ILE A 193 -15.61 -12.31 -16.36
CA ILE A 193 -16.14 -13.65 -16.05
C ILE A 193 -16.02 -14.60 -17.27
N VAL A 194 -16.27 -14.11 -18.48
CA VAL A 194 -16.12 -14.91 -19.70
C VAL A 194 -14.66 -15.31 -19.93
N GLN A 195 -13.71 -14.41 -19.69
CA GLN A 195 -12.28 -14.74 -19.79
C GLN A 195 -11.86 -15.76 -18.73
N LEU A 196 -12.27 -15.57 -17.48
CA LEU A 196 -11.98 -16.52 -16.39
C LEU A 196 -12.56 -17.92 -16.66
N ARG A 197 -13.71 -17.99 -17.32
CA ARG A 197 -14.30 -19.27 -17.73
C ARG A 197 -13.43 -20.02 -18.76
N LYS A 198 -12.65 -19.31 -19.58
CA LYS A 198 -11.74 -19.93 -20.56
C LYS A 198 -10.47 -20.47 -19.92
N THR A 199 -10.08 -19.94 -18.76
CA THR A 199 -8.86 -20.35 -18.04
C THR A 199 -9.09 -21.46 -17.01
N LEU A 200 -10.36 -21.81 -16.73
CA LEU A 200 -10.77 -22.99 -15.95
C LEU A 200 -10.77 -24.26 -16.80
#